data_AF-A0A838ML95-F1
#
_entry.id   AF-A0A838ML95-F1
#
_cell.length_a   1.000
_cell.length_b   1.000
_cell.length_c   1.000
_cell.angle_alpha   90.00
_cell.angle_beta   90.00
_cell.angle_gamma   90.00
#
_symmetry.space_group_name_H-M   'P 1'
#
loop_
_entity.id
_entity.type
_entity.pdbx_description
1 polymer ?
#
loop_
_entity_poly.entity_id
_entity_poly.type
_entity_poly.pdbx_seq_one_letter_code
_entity_poly.pdbx_strand_id
1 'polypeptide(L)'
;MGADWIKPLEHRQADETATDLLVASCLAAATAGDASAYFDLGVAFSTGSHGATTDLIEAHKWFNLAAVGGYDDAAQCRADIAEDMTAREIAEAQRRAREWLRTGDRRAA
;
A
#
# COMPACT_ATOMS: atom_id res chain seq x y z
N MET A 1 33.67 36.58 6.92
CA MET A 1 33.10 35.84 8.06
C MET A 1 31.61 36.07 8.03
N GLY A 2 30.85 35.12 7.48
CA GLY A 2 29.39 35.16 7.39
C GLY A 2 28.91 33.72 7.40
N ALA A 3 28.15 33.39 8.44
CA ALA A 3 27.90 32.04 8.91
C ALA A 3 27.10 31.18 7.91
N ASP A 4 27.47 29.90 7.90
CA ASP A 4 26.60 28.74 8.00
C ASP A 4 25.19 28.86 7.41
N TRP A 5 25.02 28.34 6.20
CA TRP A 5 23.72 27.91 5.68
C TRP A 5 23.81 26.41 5.38
N ILE A 6 24.03 25.57 6.39
CA ILE A 6 23.74 24.14 6.25
C ILE A 6 22.23 24.04 5.97
N LYS A 7 21.83 23.73 4.73
CA LYS A 7 20.45 23.30 4.44
C LYS A 7 20.32 21.88 4.96
N PRO A 8 19.48 21.59 5.96
CA PRO A 8 19.07 20.22 6.20
C PRO A 8 17.85 19.99 5.29
N LEU A 9 18.10 19.59 4.06
CA LEU A 9 17.05 19.07 3.19
C LEU A 9 17.50 17.71 2.67
N GLU A 10 16.56 16.77 2.71
CA GLU A 10 16.63 15.39 2.22
C GLU A 10 16.99 14.31 3.25
N HIS A 11 16.15 14.19 4.29
CA HIS A 11 15.88 12.89 4.93
C HIS A 11 14.60 12.21 4.41
N ARG A 12 13.96 12.74 3.34
CA ARG A 12 12.67 12.23 2.81
C ARG A 12 12.81 11.20 1.69
N GLN A 13 13.87 11.28 0.88
CA GLN A 13 14.01 10.47 -0.35
C GLN A 13 14.16 8.96 -0.09
N ALA A 14 14.73 8.57 1.06
CA ALA A 14 14.99 7.17 1.39
C ALA A 14 13.72 6.37 1.74
N ASP A 15 12.71 7.04 2.27
CA ASP A 15 11.43 6.44 2.70
C ASP A 15 10.52 6.15 1.49
N GLU A 16 10.45 7.07 0.53
CA GLU A 16 9.73 6.89 -0.74
C GLU A 16 10.33 5.75 -1.58
N THR A 17 11.67 5.66 -1.68
CA THR A 17 12.32 4.60 -2.45
C THR A 17 12.13 3.20 -1.88
N ALA A 18 12.02 3.07 -0.56
CA ALA A 18 11.79 1.77 0.10
C ALA A 18 10.36 1.28 -0.13
N THR A 19 9.40 2.21 -0.03
CA THR A 19 7.99 1.97 -0.33
C THR A 19 7.79 1.58 -1.80
N ASP A 20 8.46 2.28 -2.72
CA ASP A 20 8.40 1.98 -4.16
C ASP A 20 8.95 0.58 -4.48
N LEU A 21 10.03 0.17 -3.81
CA LEU A 21 10.62 -1.16 -4.01
C LEU A 21 9.71 -2.27 -3.46
N LEU A 22 9.11 -2.04 -2.29
CA LEU A 22 8.15 -2.95 -1.66
C LEU A 22 6.93 -3.17 -2.56
N VAL A 23 6.36 -2.07 -3.06
CA VAL A 23 5.25 -2.11 -4.01
C VAL A 23 5.70 -2.86 -5.27
N ALA A 24 6.82 -2.50 -5.89
CA ALA A 24 7.30 -3.17 -7.11
C ALA A 24 7.49 -4.69 -6.95
N SER A 25 8.08 -5.14 -5.84
CA SER A 25 8.29 -6.57 -5.55
C SER A 25 6.95 -7.30 -5.40
N CYS A 26 6.04 -6.72 -4.62
CA CYS A 26 4.73 -7.31 -4.40
C CYS A 26 3.88 -7.33 -5.69
N LEU A 27 4.00 -6.31 -6.54
CA LEU A 27 3.35 -6.30 -7.84
C LEU A 27 3.84 -7.43 -8.73
N ALA A 28 5.13 -7.77 -8.69
CA ALA A 28 5.65 -8.93 -9.41
C ALA A 28 5.08 -10.24 -8.84
N ALA A 29 5.00 -10.40 -7.52
CA ALA A 29 4.42 -11.58 -6.90
C ALA A 29 2.92 -11.74 -7.20
N ALA A 30 2.16 -10.64 -7.20
CA ALA A 30 0.75 -10.66 -7.54
C ALA A 30 0.48 -11.06 -9.01
N THR A 31 1.39 -10.72 -9.95
CA THR A 31 1.29 -11.23 -11.33
C THR A 31 1.49 -12.74 -11.44
N ALA A 32 2.13 -13.36 -10.45
CA ALA A 32 2.22 -14.82 -10.33
C ALA A 32 0.97 -15.46 -9.70
N GLY A 33 -0.07 -14.66 -9.40
CA GLY A 33 -1.33 -15.12 -8.81
C GLY A 33 -1.31 -15.22 -7.29
N ASP A 34 -0.29 -14.66 -6.63
CA ASP A 34 -0.15 -14.75 -5.18
C ASP A 34 -0.89 -13.62 -4.45
N ALA A 35 -2.10 -13.93 -3.97
CA ALA A 35 -2.91 -12.98 -3.18
C ALA A 35 -2.30 -12.64 -1.82
N SER A 36 -1.39 -13.47 -1.29
CA SER A 36 -0.72 -13.20 0.00
C SER A 36 0.24 -12.01 -0.08
N ALA A 37 0.80 -11.74 -1.27
CA ALA A 37 1.65 -10.57 -1.47
C ALA A 37 0.88 -9.26 -1.21
N TYR A 38 -0.37 -9.17 -1.67
CA TYR A 38 -1.23 -8.02 -1.38
C TYR A 38 -1.57 -7.90 0.11
N PHE A 39 -1.65 -9.01 0.83
CA PHE A 39 -1.84 -8.98 2.28
C PHE A 39 -0.61 -8.38 2.97
N ASP A 40 0.60 -8.79 2.59
CA ASP A 40 1.85 -8.28 3.16
C ASP A 40 2.01 -6.76 2.92
N LEU A 41 1.61 -6.25 1.74
CA LEU A 41 1.54 -4.81 1.51
C LEU A 41 0.55 -4.13 2.46
N GLY A 42 -0.63 -4.71 2.65
CA GLY A 42 -1.63 -4.22 3.60
C GLY A 42 -1.03 -4.06 5.00
N VAL A 43 -0.29 -5.07 5.46
CA VAL A 43 0.40 -5.06 6.76
C VAL A 43 1.52 -4.01 6.79
N ALA A 44 2.29 -3.87 5.72
CA ALA A 44 3.39 -2.91 5.67
C ALA A 44 2.88 -1.47 5.81
N PHE A 45 1.83 -1.11 5.06
CA PHE A 45 1.21 0.21 5.13
C PHE A 45 0.41 0.44 6.43
N SER A 46 -0.16 -0.59 7.05
CA SER A 46 -0.87 -0.41 8.33
C SER A 46 0.11 -0.20 9.50
N THR A 47 1.27 -0.85 9.46
CA THR A 47 2.28 -0.80 10.53
C THR A 47 3.36 0.26 10.31
N GLY A 48 3.48 0.79 9.08
CA GLY A 48 4.61 1.64 8.71
C GLY A 48 5.95 0.87 8.71
N SER A 49 5.93 -0.40 8.32
CA SER A 49 7.14 -1.24 8.30
C SER A 49 7.84 -1.19 6.94
N HIS A 50 9.08 -1.68 6.87
CA HIS A 50 9.89 -1.73 5.64
C HIS A 50 10.19 -0.35 5.01
N GLY A 51 10.17 0.72 5.81
CA GLY A 51 10.37 2.08 5.32
C GLY A 51 9.12 2.68 4.65
N ALA A 52 7.96 2.05 4.81
CA ALA A 52 6.68 2.66 4.49
C ALA A 52 6.23 3.57 5.64
N THR A 53 5.63 4.70 5.31
CA THR A 53 4.83 5.46 6.28
C THR A 53 3.48 4.79 6.48
N THR A 54 2.93 4.92 7.68
CA THR A 54 1.57 4.42 7.95
C THR A 54 0.56 5.13 7.06
N ASP A 55 -0.14 4.38 6.22
CA ASP A 55 -1.19 4.86 5.32
C ASP A 55 -2.35 3.85 5.28
N LEU A 56 -3.43 4.16 6.00
CA LEU A 56 -4.59 3.28 6.08
C LEU A 56 -5.36 3.20 4.76
N ILE A 57 -5.25 4.19 3.86
CA ILE A 57 -5.88 4.15 2.54
C ILE A 57 -5.20 3.10 1.67
N GLU A 58 -3.85 3.10 1.63
CA GLU A 58 -3.10 2.08 0.91
C GLU A 58 -3.26 0.70 1.59
N ALA A 59 -3.20 0.62 2.92
CA ALA A 59 -3.42 -0.63 3.64
C ALA A 59 -4.78 -1.26 3.29
N HIS A 60 -5.86 -0.48 3.37
CA HIS A 60 -7.21 -0.94 3.04
C HIS A 60 -7.33 -1.36 1.58
N LYS A 61 -6.72 -0.62 0.65
CA LYS A 61 -6.69 -0.99 -0.76
C LYS A 61 -6.05 -2.36 -0.96
N TRP A 62 -4.89 -2.62 -0.35
CA TRP A 62 -4.16 -3.86 -0.53
C TRP A 62 -4.85 -5.05 0.13
N PHE A 63 -5.38 -4.90 1.35
CA PHE A 63 -6.22 -5.93 1.96
C PHE A 63 -7.48 -6.23 1.13
N ASN A 64 -8.10 -5.21 0.52
CA ASN A 64 -9.24 -5.43 -0.36
C ASN A 64 -8.87 -6.25 -1.61
N LEU A 65 -7.68 -6.03 -2.17
CA LEU A 65 -7.19 -6.80 -3.32
C LEU A 65 -6.83 -8.23 -2.95
N ALA A 66 -6.19 -8.43 -1.79
CA ALA A 66 -5.89 -9.75 -1.23
C ALA A 66 -7.17 -10.57 -0.99
N ALA A 67 -8.20 -9.96 -0.39
CA ALA A 67 -9.49 -10.60 -0.16
C ALA A 67 -10.18 -11.01 -1.47
N VAL A 68 -10.16 -10.15 -2.49
CA VAL A 68 -10.68 -10.48 -3.84
C VAL A 68 -9.88 -11.62 -4.48
N GLY A 69 -8.58 -11.71 -4.20
CA GLY A 69 -7.71 -12.80 -4.64
C GLY A 69 -7.86 -14.11 -3.85
N GLY A 70 -8.74 -14.17 -2.84
CA GLY A 70 -9.00 -15.38 -2.05
C GLY A 70 -8.14 -15.53 -0.80
N TYR A 71 -7.49 -14.47 -0.32
CA TYR A 71 -6.81 -14.49 0.98
C TYR A 71 -7.80 -14.12 2.10
N ASP A 72 -8.35 -15.13 2.76
CA ASP A 72 -9.50 -14.99 3.68
C ASP A 72 -9.24 -14.01 4.84
N ASP A 73 -8.04 -14.03 5.43
CA ASP A 73 -7.67 -13.17 6.56
C ASP A 73 -7.67 -11.67 6.20
N ALA A 74 -7.50 -11.35 4.91
CA ALA A 74 -7.46 -9.96 4.44
C ALA A 74 -8.79 -9.25 4.62
N ALA A 75 -9.92 -9.97 4.55
CA ALA A 75 -11.23 -9.37 4.75
C ALA A 75 -11.41 -8.84 6.17
N GLN A 76 -10.89 -9.59 7.16
CA GLN A 76 -10.91 -9.20 8.57
C GLN A 76 -9.98 -8.01 8.82
N CYS A 77 -8.71 -8.09 8.37
CA CYS A 77 -7.77 -6.98 8.56
C CYS A 77 -8.26 -5.69 7.90
N ARG A 78 -8.91 -5.78 6.73
CA ARG A 78 -9.56 -4.62 6.08
C ARG A 78 -10.67 -4.02 6.94
N ALA A 79 -11.48 -4.86 7.57
CA ALA A 79 -12.57 -4.41 8.44
C ALA A 79 -12.03 -3.74 9.70
N ASP A 80 -11.00 -4.33 10.33
CA ASP A 80 -10.38 -3.81 11.55
C ASP A 80 -9.80 -2.40 11.32
N ILE A 81 -9.00 -2.21 10.27
CA ILE A 81 -8.43 -0.87 10.00
C ILE A 81 -9.48 0.15 9.53
N ALA A 82 -10.62 -0.31 9.00
CA ALA A 82 -11.68 0.58 8.56
C ALA A 82 -12.38 1.25 9.75
N GLU A 83 -12.26 0.71 10.97
CA GLU A 83 -12.77 1.33 12.19
C GLU A 83 -12.07 2.66 12.51
N ASP A 84 -10.80 2.81 12.08
CA ASP A 84 -10.00 4.03 12.25
C ASP A 84 -10.07 4.99 11.05
N MET A 85 -10.83 4.64 10.01
CA MET A 85 -10.92 5.41 8.77
C MET A 85 -12.24 6.18 8.66
N THR A 86 -12.19 7.34 8.01
CA THR A 86 -13.42 8.04 7.60
C THR A 86 -14.06 7.36 6.39
N ALA A 87 -15.38 7.53 6.23
CA ALA A 87 -16.09 7.06 5.03
C ALA A 87 -15.47 7.58 3.72
N ARG A 88 -14.88 8.79 3.73
CA ARG A 88 -14.21 9.37 2.57
C ARG A 88 -12.92 8.60 2.22
N GLU A 89 -12.14 8.23 3.22
CA GLU A 89 -10.90 7.46 3.06
C GLU A 89 -11.19 6.04 2.60
N ILE A 90 -12.22 5.39 3.18
CA ILE A 90 -12.67 4.07 2.72
C ILE A 90 -13.11 4.12 1.26
N ALA A 91 -13.89 5.13 0.87
CA ALA A 91 -14.33 5.29 -0.51
C ALA A 91 -13.15 5.51 -1.47
N GLU A 92 -12.12 6.24 -1.04
CA GLU A 92 -10.89 6.43 -1.80
C GLU A 92 -10.10 5.12 -1.95
N ALA A 93 -9.88 4.38 -0.87
CA ALA A 93 -9.18 3.09 -0.89
C ALA A 93 -9.88 2.10 -1.84
N GLN A 94 -11.21 2.01 -1.77
CA GLN A 94 -12.01 1.17 -2.65
C GLN A 94 -11.95 1.63 -4.11
N ARG A 95 -11.94 2.94 -4.38
CA ARG A 95 -11.75 3.46 -5.76
C ARG A 95 -10.41 3.03 -6.32
N ARG A 96 -9.31 3.22 -5.56
CA ARG A 96 -7.96 2.82 -5.98
C ARG A 96 -7.86 1.33 -6.22
N ALA A 97 -8.46 0.49 -5.37
CA ALA A 97 -8.48 -0.96 -5.58
C ALA A 97 -9.24 -1.35 -6.86
N ARG A 98 -10.37 -0.72 -7.16
CA ARG A 98 -11.12 -0.96 -8.41
C ARG A 98 -10.35 -0.50 -9.64
N GLU A 99 -9.67 0.64 -9.56
CA GLU A 99 -8.80 1.11 -10.63
C GLU A 99 -7.62 0.18 -10.86
N TRP A 100 -7.05 -0.35 -9.78
CA TRP A 100 -5.99 -1.34 -9.83
C TRP A 100 -6.44 -2.59 -10.60
N LEU A 101 -7.57 -3.21 -10.23
CA LEU A 101 -8.11 -4.38 -10.92
C LEU A 101 -8.38 -4.10 -12.41
N ARG A 102 -9.01 -2.96 -12.72
CA ARG A 102 -9.28 -2.56 -14.12
C ARG A 102 -8.02 -2.36 -14.95
N THR A 103 -6.91 -1.98 -14.32
CA THR A 103 -5.62 -1.77 -14.99
C THR A 103 -4.83 -3.08 -15.08
N GLY A 104 -4.89 -3.91 -14.04
CA GLY A 104 -4.31 -5.27 -14.02
C GLY A 104 -4.92 -6.19 -15.07
N ASP A 105 -6.26 -6.14 -15.24
CA ASP A 105 -6.98 -6.89 -16.28
C ASP A 105 -6.50 -6.53 -17.71
N ARG A 106 -5.99 -5.31 -17.93
CA ARG A 106 -5.40 -4.92 -19.23
C ARG A 106 -3.94 -5.32 -19.40
N ARG A 107 -3.22 -5.64 -18.32
CA ARG A 107 -1.81 -6.06 -18.37
C ARG A 107 -1.66 -7.58 -18.54
N ALA A 108 -2.74 -8.33 -18.37
CA ALA A 108 -2.79 -9.79 -18.55
C ALA A 108 -3.40 -10.23 -19.91
N ALA A 109 -3.64 -9.30 -20.85
CA ALA A 109 -4.23 -9.57 -22.17
C ALA A 109 -3.23 -9.39 -23.32
#